data_AF-A0A5P9WX96-F1
#
_entry.id   AF-A0A5P9WX96-F1
#
_cell.length_a   1.000
_cell.length_b   1.000
_cell.length_c   1.000
_cell.angle_alpha   90.00
_cell.angle_beta   90.00
_cell.angle_gamma   90.00
#
_symmetry.space_group_name_H-M   'P 1'
#
loop_
_entity.id
_entity.type
_entity.pdbx_description
1 polymer ?
#
loop_
_entity_poly.entity_id
_entity_poly.type
_entity_poly.pdbx_seq_one_letter_code
_entity_poly.pdbx_strand_id
1 'polypeptide(L)'
;MEAPLLPHHSRPNLPDPVYWVTPRHLAGDDGVLAERIDDTLSDLGWRMWPTSRHTFLYVSPDGLRGAEWILAAYPFELGGLPVAWQLSARQHASSAMPEWNAYFTADVPYEALADLLVAIDAHEAQGADFTGPETVLSALSARGWIRDVDRPRSTATDPGFSSSLSLEMMPPLIQDGDPRPDLVGWQAWAEPVLGAPYLWCASFSASVPHGLVAAFASSLASPVPVPRRTVPESAEGRLTIVRRS
;
A
#
# COMPACT_ATOMS: atom_id res chain seq x y z
N MET A 1 62.94 2.61 -11.80
CA MET A 1 62.21 1.47 -12.37
C MET A 1 60.79 1.61 -11.86
N GLU A 2 59.96 2.36 -12.59
CA GLU A 2 58.56 2.64 -12.25
C GLU A 2 57.68 1.48 -12.73
N ALA A 3 56.74 1.05 -11.90
CA ALA A 3 55.68 0.11 -12.28
C ALA A 3 54.45 0.92 -12.75
N PRO A 4 53.77 0.53 -13.85
CA PRO A 4 52.60 1.26 -14.31
C PRO A 4 51.39 0.94 -13.41
N LEU A 5 50.77 1.98 -12.89
CA LEU A 5 49.45 1.91 -12.25
C LEU A 5 48.42 1.56 -13.32
N LEU A 6 47.78 0.39 -13.18
CA LEU A 6 46.63 -0.02 -13.99
C LEU A 6 45.50 1.00 -13.82
N PRO A 7 44.88 1.52 -14.91
CA PRO A 7 43.70 2.35 -14.77
C PRO A 7 42.57 1.52 -14.19
N HIS A 8 41.95 2.02 -13.10
CA HIS A 8 40.65 1.56 -12.66
C HIS A 8 39.67 1.73 -13.82
N HIS A 9 39.24 0.61 -14.40
CA HIS A 9 38.10 0.57 -15.29
C HIS A 9 36.87 0.97 -14.47
N SER A 10 36.53 2.26 -14.50
CA SER A 10 35.19 2.73 -14.18
C SER A 10 34.25 2.02 -15.17
N ARG A 11 33.55 0.99 -14.70
CA ARG A 11 32.42 0.43 -15.45
C ARG A 11 31.46 1.60 -15.73
N PRO A 12 31.02 1.80 -16.99
CA PRO A 12 29.93 2.73 -17.24
C PRO A 12 28.73 2.27 -16.40
N ASN A 13 28.15 3.21 -15.67
CA ASN A 13 26.93 3.03 -14.88
C ASN A 13 25.80 2.74 -15.88
N LEU A 14 25.64 1.48 -16.28
CA LEU A 14 24.50 1.05 -17.06
C LEU A 14 23.27 1.31 -16.19
N PRO A 15 22.20 1.90 -16.74
CA PRO A 15 20.96 2.03 -15.98
C PRO A 15 20.55 0.64 -15.50
N ASP A 16 20.18 0.53 -14.21
CA ASP A 16 19.72 -0.73 -13.66
C ASP A 16 18.57 -1.28 -14.51
N PRO A 17 18.60 -2.57 -14.87
CA PRO A 17 17.59 -3.15 -15.75
C PRO A 17 16.22 -2.99 -15.13
N VAL A 18 15.23 -2.60 -15.94
CA VAL A 18 13.84 -2.53 -15.51
C VAL A 18 13.15 -3.83 -15.92
N TYR A 19 12.63 -4.54 -14.93
CA TYR A 19 11.84 -5.75 -15.07
C TYR A 19 10.36 -5.41 -15.07
N TRP A 20 9.60 -5.90 -16.05
CA TRP A 20 8.14 -5.82 -16.02
C TRP A 20 7.58 -7.08 -15.38
N VAL A 21 6.99 -6.96 -14.19
CA VAL A 21 6.61 -8.10 -13.34
C VAL A 21 5.11 -8.20 -13.09
N THR A 22 4.63 -9.42 -12.88
CA THR A 22 3.25 -9.76 -12.54
C THR A 22 3.22 -11.03 -11.66
N PRO A 23 2.27 -11.20 -10.72
CA PRO A 23 1.19 -10.28 -10.38
C PRO A 23 1.63 -9.10 -9.52
N ARG A 24 0.90 -7.97 -9.62
CA ARG A 24 1.25 -6.71 -8.93
C ARG A 24 1.31 -6.87 -7.42
N HIS A 25 0.41 -7.64 -6.82
CA HIS A 25 0.38 -7.87 -5.37
C HIS A 25 1.63 -8.58 -4.82
N LEU A 26 2.48 -9.16 -5.67
CA LEU A 26 3.77 -9.73 -5.27
C LEU A 26 4.98 -8.88 -5.69
N ALA A 27 4.77 -7.77 -6.40
CA ALA A 27 5.85 -6.99 -6.99
C ALA A 27 6.71 -6.25 -5.94
N GLY A 28 6.20 -6.07 -4.73
CA GLY A 28 6.88 -5.36 -3.65
C GLY A 28 7.15 -3.87 -3.95
N ASP A 29 7.98 -3.27 -3.13
CA ASP A 29 8.68 -2.01 -3.41
C ASP A 29 10.11 -2.32 -3.90
N ASP A 30 10.65 -1.50 -4.81
CA ASP A 30 12.05 -1.56 -5.24
C ASP A 30 12.92 -0.48 -4.59
N GLY A 31 12.58 -0.12 -3.35
CA GLY A 31 13.29 0.84 -2.50
C GLY A 31 12.94 2.30 -2.76
N VAL A 32 11.85 2.58 -3.46
CA VAL A 32 11.45 3.92 -3.91
C VAL A 32 10.05 4.31 -3.44
N LEU A 33 9.43 3.53 -2.54
CA LEU A 33 8.05 3.78 -2.08
C LEU A 33 7.87 5.22 -1.58
N ALA A 34 8.78 5.73 -0.75
CA ALA A 34 8.68 7.09 -0.22
C ALA A 34 8.72 8.14 -1.35
N GLU A 35 9.65 8.00 -2.30
CA GLU A 35 9.83 8.93 -3.42
C GLU A 35 8.63 8.89 -4.39
N ARG A 36 8.13 7.69 -4.71
CA ARG A 36 6.96 7.52 -5.59
C ARG A 36 5.68 8.12 -5.02
N ILE A 37 5.52 7.99 -3.71
CA ILE A 37 4.35 8.54 -3.03
C ILE A 37 4.49 10.05 -2.83
N ASP A 38 5.70 10.57 -2.58
CA ASP A 38 5.97 12.02 -2.61
C ASP A 38 5.63 12.64 -3.96
N ASP A 39 6.11 12.06 -5.07
CA ASP A 39 5.78 12.49 -6.44
C ASP A 39 4.26 12.53 -6.64
N THR A 40 3.56 11.46 -6.26
CA THR A 40 2.09 11.34 -6.40
C THR A 40 1.35 12.42 -5.60
N LEU A 41 1.74 12.62 -4.33
CA LEU A 41 1.11 13.62 -3.46
C LEU A 41 1.38 15.04 -3.95
N SER A 42 2.58 15.30 -4.43
CA SER A 42 2.96 16.59 -5.03
C SER A 42 2.16 16.89 -6.29
N ASP A 43 1.96 15.90 -7.17
CA ASP A 43 1.14 16.03 -8.38
C ASP A 43 -0.34 16.28 -8.06
N LEU A 44 -0.85 15.74 -6.95
CA LEU A 44 -2.19 16.02 -6.41
C LEU A 44 -2.27 17.39 -5.69
N GLY A 45 -1.17 18.14 -5.59
CA GLY A 45 -1.14 19.46 -4.95
C GLY A 45 -1.13 19.43 -3.42
N TRP A 46 -0.82 18.28 -2.81
CA TRP A 46 -0.69 18.17 -1.36
C TRP A 46 0.57 18.89 -0.89
N ARG A 47 0.51 19.47 0.31
CA ARG A 47 1.61 20.24 0.88
C ARG A 47 2.38 19.42 1.88
N MET A 48 3.69 19.28 1.65
CA MET A 48 4.62 18.60 2.54
C MET A 48 5.11 19.52 3.67
N TRP A 49 5.16 18.97 4.88
CA TRP A 49 5.74 19.57 6.06
C TRP A 49 6.71 18.59 6.71
N PRO A 50 7.99 18.95 6.90
CA PRO A 50 8.91 18.12 7.66
C PRO A 50 8.51 18.17 9.13
N THR A 51 8.50 17.02 9.80
CA THR A 51 8.23 16.96 11.25
C THR A 51 9.53 16.98 12.06
N SER A 52 9.40 17.29 13.35
CA SER A 52 10.52 17.22 14.30
C SER A 52 11.06 15.80 14.52
N ARG A 53 10.38 14.76 14.01
CA ARG A 53 10.78 13.35 14.12
C ARG A 53 11.40 12.80 12.84
N HIS A 54 11.80 13.67 11.89
CA HIS A 54 12.27 13.26 10.58
C HIS A 54 11.24 12.42 9.80
N THR A 55 9.95 12.62 10.07
CA THR A 55 8.85 12.12 9.23
C THR A 55 8.44 13.19 8.24
N PHE A 56 7.82 12.77 7.13
CA PHE A 56 7.21 13.67 6.15
C PHE A 56 5.70 13.62 6.33
N LEU A 57 5.09 14.77 6.63
CA LEU A 57 3.64 14.90 6.70
C LEU A 57 3.14 15.68 5.50
N TYR A 58 2.29 15.05 4.71
CA TYR A 58 1.58 15.68 3.61
C TYR A 58 0.16 15.97 4.04
N VAL A 59 -0.34 17.14 3.68
CA VAL A 59 -1.70 17.58 3.96
C VAL A 59 -2.38 17.98 2.66
N SER A 60 -3.60 17.48 2.45
CA SER A 60 -4.42 17.81 1.28
C SER A 60 -4.74 19.33 1.20
N PRO A 61 -5.11 19.85 0.02
CA PRO A 61 -5.45 21.27 -0.15
C PRO A 61 -6.52 21.80 0.82
N ASP A 62 -7.50 20.97 1.18
CA ASP A 62 -8.59 21.28 2.11
C ASP A 62 -8.21 21.17 3.60
N GLY A 63 -7.03 20.60 3.90
CA GLY A 63 -6.54 20.40 5.27
C GLY A 63 -7.17 19.22 6.02
N LEU A 64 -7.97 18.38 5.36
CA LEU A 64 -8.75 17.31 6.01
C LEU A 64 -8.19 15.90 5.80
N ARG A 65 -7.17 15.73 4.96
CA ARG A 65 -6.49 14.45 4.74
C ARG A 65 -5.00 14.60 5.04
N GLY A 66 -4.43 13.54 5.59
CA GLY A 66 -3.02 13.48 5.94
C GLY A 66 -2.39 12.19 5.42
N ALA A 67 -1.18 12.29 4.90
CA ALA A 67 -0.32 11.15 4.60
C ALA A 67 1.02 11.35 5.32
N GLU A 68 1.43 10.41 6.16
CA GLU A 68 2.65 10.52 6.95
C GLU A 68 3.58 9.32 6.72
N TRP A 69 4.83 9.61 6.38
CA TRP A 69 5.92 8.63 6.34
C TRP A 69 6.48 8.42 7.75
N ILE A 70 6.10 7.33 8.42
CA ILE A 70 6.36 7.10 9.85
C ILE A 70 7.46 6.08 10.15
N LEU A 71 8.08 5.48 9.12
CA LEU A 71 9.04 4.39 9.26
C LEU A 71 10.18 4.69 10.26
N ALA A 72 10.66 5.94 10.28
CA ALA A 72 11.80 6.35 11.11
C ALA A 72 11.44 6.72 12.56
N ALA A 73 10.16 6.99 12.87
CA ALA A 73 9.80 7.64 14.13
C ALA A 73 9.43 6.67 15.23
N TYR A 74 8.52 5.73 14.99
CA TYR A 74 8.08 4.71 15.95
C TYR A 74 7.14 3.73 15.21
N PRO A 75 7.66 2.88 14.30
CA PRO A 75 6.80 1.97 13.57
C PRO A 75 6.26 0.93 14.57
N PHE A 76 4.94 0.88 14.71
CA PHE A 76 4.32 -0.36 15.15
C PHE A 76 4.27 -1.32 13.96
N GLU A 77 3.98 -2.58 14.25
CA GLU A 77 4.06 -3.63 13.24
C GLU A 77 2.67 -4.10 12.78
N LEU A 78 2.57 -4.40 11.49
CA LEU A 78 1.48 -5.19 10.92
C LEU A 78 2.06 -6.51 10.45
N GLY A 79 1.58 -7.63 10.99
CA GLY A 79 2.10 -8.95 10.61
C GLY A 79 3.61 -9.14 10.85
N GLY A 80 4.19 -8.44 11.82
CA GLY A 80 5.63 -8.46 12.11
C GLY A 80 6.48 -7.57 11.19
N LEU A 81 5.86 -6.73 10.35
CA LEU A 81 6.52 -5.78 9.47
C LEU A 81 6.29 -4.35 9.93
N PRO A 82 7.31 -3.47 9.92
CA PRO A 82 7.17 -2.09 10.34
C PRO A 82 6.26 -1.30 9.38
N VAL A 83 5.35 -0.52 9.95
CA VAL A 83 4.53 0.41 9.17
C VAL A 83 5.41 1.55 8.63
N ALA A 84 5.28 1.82 7.34
CA ALA A 84 6.01 2.88 6.65
C ALA A 84 5.14 4.11 6.38
N TRP A 85 3.87 3.91 6.00
CA TRP A 85 2.92 4.97 5.71
C TRP A 85 1.67 4.88 6.57
N GLN A 86 1.21 6.03 7.06
CA GLN A 86 -0.12 6.23 7.60
C GLN A 86 -0.89 7.22 6.72
N LEU A 87 -2.09 6.84 6.28
CA LEU A 87 -3.07 7.73 5.68
C LEU A 87 -4.19 8.00 6.68
N SER A 88 -4.72 9.22 6.67
CA SER A 88 -5.76 9.63 7.61
C SER A 88 -6.70 10.66 7.00
N ALA A 89 -7.91 10.69 7.54
CA ALA A 89 -8.91 11.69 7.24
C ALA A 89 -9.53 12.25 8.50
N ARG A 90 -9.89 13.53 8.49
CA ARG A 90 -10.70 14.18 9.51
C ARG A 90 -12.00 14.64 8.88
N GLN A 91 -13.06 14.63 9.68
CA GLN A 91 -14.35 15.18 9.27
C GLN A 91 -14.31 16.73 9.24
N HIS A 92 -13.64 17.31 10.24
CA HIS A 92 -13.46 18.76 10.39
C HIS A 92 -12.03 19.09 10.82
N ALA A 93 -11.52 20.27 10.47
CA ALA A 93 -10.18 20.71 10.85
C ALA A 93 -9.94 20.74 12.37
N SER A 94 -11.00 20.95 13.16
CA SER A 94 -10.95 20.94 14.64
C SER A 94 -11.10 19.55 15.26
N SER A 95 -11.30 18.49 14.47
CA SER A 95 -11.50 17.13 15.00
C SER A 95 -10.23 16.67 15.70
N ALA A 96 -10.34 16.24 16.96
CA ALA A 96 -9.19 15.79 17.74
C ALA A 96 -8.60 14.47 17.19
N MET A 97 -9.46 13.58 16.71
CA MET A 97 -9.08 12.30 16.11
C MET A 97 -9.40 12.27 14.61
N PRO A 98 -8.61 11.53 13.80
CA PRO A 98 -9.02 11.16 12.46
C PRO A 98 -10.33 10.37 12.49
N GLU A 99 -11.21 10.66 11.53
CA GLU A 99 -12.41 9.87 11.23
C GLU A 99 -12.05 8.46 10.79
N TRP A 100 -10.97 8.29 10.03
CA TRP A 100 -10.41 7.00 9.67
C TRP A 100 -8.89 7.05 9.53
N ASN A 101 -8.25 5.88 9.66
CA ASN A 101 -6.83 5.67 9.42
C ASN A 101 -6.60 4.44 8.53
N ALA A 102 -5.55 4.49 7.71
CA ALA A 102 -5.04 3.33 6.98
C ALA A 102 -3.52 3.27 7.11
N TYR A 103 -2.97 2.06 7.20
CA TYR A 103 -1.57 1.81 7.50
C TYR A 103 -0.98 0.82 6.51
N PHE A 104 0.25 1.07 6.07
CA PHE A 104 0.92 0.29 5.03
C PHE A 104 2.38 0.04 5.40
N THR A 105 2.86 -1.20 5.22
CA THR A 105 4.27 -1.57 5.42
C THR A 105 5.13 -1.17 4.20
N ALA A 106 6.46 -1.17 4.35
CA ALA A 106 7.40 -0.65 3.35
C ALA A 106 7.36 -1.35 1.98
N ASP A 107 7.00 -2.62 1.92
CA ASP A 107 6.99 -3.42 0.67
C ASP A 107 5.63 -3.46 -0.03
N VAL A 108 4.66 -2.62 0.37
CA VAL A 108 3.40 -2.53 -0.38
C VAL A 108 3.70 -2.06 -1.82
N PRO A 109 3.09 -2.66 -2.87
CA PRO A 109 3.26 -2.18 -4.23
C PRO A 109 2.86 -0.70 -4.33
N TYR A 110 3.82 0.16 -4.70
CA TYR A 110 3.61 1.61 -4.69
C TYR A 110 2.48 2.07 -5.62
N GLU A 111 2.17 1.32 -6.69
CA GLU A 111 1.03 1.61 -7.56
C GLU A 111 -0.31 1.50 -6.83
N ALA A 112 -0.46 0.53 -5.93
CA ALA A 112 -1.70 0.36 -5.18
C ALA A 112 -1.93 1.49 -4.18
N LEU A 113 -0.85 1.95 -3.54
CA LEU A 113 -0.91 3.10 -2.65
C LEU A 113 -1.13 4.42 -3.43
N ALA A 114 -0.50 4.58 -4.60
CA ALA A 114 -0.73 5.73 -5.47
C ALA A 114 -2.17 5.79 -6.00
N ASP A 115 -2.72 4.67 -6.49
CA ASP A 115 -4.12 4.61 -6.95
C ASP A 115 -5.12 4.89 -5.81
N LEU A 116 -4.80 4.47 -4.58
CA LEU A 116 -5.57 4.81 -3.39
C LEU A 116 -5.53 6.32 -3.09
N LEU A 117 -4.38 6.97 -3.21
CA LEU A 117 -4.25 8.42 -3.01
C LEU A 117 -5.06 9.22 -4.03
N VAL A 118 -5.02 8.80 -5.30
CA VAL A 118 -5.87 9.37 -6.35
C VAL A 118 -7.36 9.18 -6.01
N ALA A 119 -7.74 8.02 -5.46
CA ALA A 119 -9.11 7.77 -5.03
C ALA A 119 -9.52 8.63 -3.82
N ILE A 120 -8.60 8.89 -2.87
CA ILE A 120 -8.83 9.78 -1.72
C ILE A 120 -9.10 11.21 -2.20
N ASP A 121 -8.30 11.68 -3.15
CA ASP A 121 -8.45 13.01 -3.75
C ASP A 121 -9.77 13.13 -4.54
N ALA A 122 -10.08 12.15 -5.38
CA ALA A 122 -11.32 12.11 -6.15
C ALA A 122 -12.58 11.95 -5.29
N HIS A 123 -12.49 11.33 -4.11
CA HIS A 123 -13.61 11.17 -3.19
C HIS A 123 -14.12 12.51 -2.66
N GLU A 124 -13.26 13.54 -2.57
CA GLU A 124 -13.66 14.93 -2.28
C GLU A 124 -14.72 15.42 -3.26
N ALA A 125 -14.62 15.02 -4.54
CA ALA A 125 -15.44 15.56 -5.61
C ALA A 125 -16.82 14.89 -5.76
N GLN A 126 -17.00 13.66 -5.27
CA GLN A 126 -18.12 12.81 -5.73
C GLN A 126 -19.18 12.46 -4.69
N GLY A 127 -18.96 12.64 -3.38
CA GLY A 127 -19.98 12.45 -2.35
C GLY A 127 -20.77 11.14 -2.41
N ALA A 128 -20.23 10.09 -3.05
CA ALA A 128 -20.98 8.91 -3.45
C ALA A 128 -20.80 7.73 -2.50
N ASP A 129 -21.96 7.21 -2.10
CA ASP A 129 -22.22 6.07 -1.24
C ASP A 129 -21.71 4.75 -1.86
N PHE A 130 -20.51 4.32 -1.45
CA PHE A 130 -20.01 2.96 -1.69
C PHE A 130 -20.33 2.12 -0.46
N THR A 131 -21.61 1.74 -0.34
CA THR A 131 -22.14 1.19 0.89
C THR A 131 -21.84 -0.31 1.02
N GLY A 132 -20.74 -0.59 1.71
CA GLY A 132 -20.54 -1.84 2.41
C GLY A 132 -19.41 -2.73 1.86
N PRO A 133 -19.12 -3.84 2.57
CA PRO A 133 -18.03 -4.76 2.24
C PRO A 133 -18.09 -5.35 0.82
N GLU A 134 -19.30 -5.50 0.26
CA GLU A 134 -19.51 -6.06 -1.08
C GLU A 134 -18.87 -5.23 -2.19
N THR A 135 -18.68 -3.92 -2.01
CA THR A 135 -17.95 -3.08 -2.98
C THR A 135 -16.51 -3.57 -3.16
N VAL A 136 -15.84 -3.90 -2.05
CA VAL A 136 -14.45 -4.35 -2.05
C VAL A 136 -14.34 -5.75 -2.66
N LEU A 137 -15.20 -6.67 -2.21
CA LEU A 137 -15.20 -8.05 -2.72
C LEU A 137 -15.56 -8.10 -4.20
N SER A 138 -16.48 -7.27 -4.68
CA SER A 138 -16.84 -7.18 -6.10
C SER A 138 -15.69 -6.63 -6.93
N ALA A 139 -14.95 -5.63 -6.44
CA ALA A 139 -13.77 -5.10 -7.12
C ALA A 139 -12.68 -6.17 -7.29
N LEU A 140 -12.45 -7.00 -6.27
CA LEU A 140 -11.52 -8.13 -6.32
C LEU A 140 -12.00 -9.23 -7.26
N SER A 141 -13.27 -9.64 -7.16
CA SER A 141 -13.84 -10.66 -8.05
C SER A 141 -13.84 -10.24 -9.52
N ALA A 142 -14.07 -8.96 -9.82
CA ALA A 142 -13.95 -8.42 -11.18
C ALA A 142 -12.53 -8.54 -11.76
N ARG A 143 -11.52 -8.66 -10.89
CA ARG A 143 -10.11 -8.90 -11.25
C ARG A 143 -9.69 -10.38 -11.17
N GLY A 144 -10.66 -11.28 -10.95
CA GLY A 144 -10.43 -12.72 -10.93
C GLY A 144 -9.98 -13.29 -9.58
N TRP A 145 -9.98 -12.49 -8.50
CA TRP A 145 -9.74 -13.02 -7.16
C TRP A 145 -10.94 -13.82 -6.67
N ILE A 146 -10.67 -14.84 -5.87
CA ILE A 146 -11.63 -15.86 -5.45
C ILE A 146 -12.12 -15.51 -4.06
N ARG A 147 -13.44 -15.48 -3.86
CA ARG A 147 -14.02 -15.34 -2.51
C ARG A 147 -13.75 -16.61 -1.71
N ASP A 148 -13.40 -16.44 -0.45
CA ASP A 148 -13.18 -17.58 0.45
C ASP A 148 -14.46 -18.42 0.59
N VAL A 149 -14.32 -19.74 0.61
CA VAL A 149 -15.48 -20.66 0.66
C VAL A 149 -16.18 -20.61 2.02
N ASP A 150 -15.42 -20.48 3.10
CA ASP A 150 -15.92 -20.45 4.46
C ASP A 150 -16.38 -19.03 4.85
N ARG A 151 -15.75 -18.00 4.26
CA ARG A 151 -15.98 -16.57 4.53
C ARG A 151 -16.27 -15.73 3.26
N PRO A 152 -17.25 -16.09 2.42
CA PRO A 152 -17.45 -15.46 1.11
C PRO A 152 -17.93 -14.00 1.15
N ARG A 153 -18.33 -13.51 2.33
CA ARG A 153 -18.82 -12.15 2.56
C ARG A 153 -17.80 -11.23 3.25
N SER A 154 -16.63 -11.76 3.60
CA SER A 154 -15.60 -10.98 4.29
C SER A 154 -14.21 -11.19 3.70
N THR A 155 -13.95 -12.26 2.96
CA THR A 155 -12.59 -12.61 2.54
C THR A 155 -12.52 -12.93 1.05
N ALA A 156 -11.47 -12.45 0.39
CA ALA A 156 -11.08 -12.84 -0.96
C ALA A 156 -9.57 -13.01 -1.06
N THR A 157 -9.14 -13.95 -1.89
CA THR A 157 -7.74 -14.38 -2.06
C THR A 157 -7.40 -14.45 -3.54
N ASP A 158 -6.16 -14.12 -3.89
CA ASP A 158 -5.70 -14.25 -5.27
C ASP A 158 -5.68 -15.73 -5.73
N PRO A 159 -5.80 -16.02 -7.03
CA PRO A 159 -5.83 -17.40 -7.52
C PRO A 159 -4.59 -18.25 -7.16
N GLY A 160 -3.45 -17.60 -6.87
CA GLY A 160 -2.20 -18.24 -6.47
C GLY A 160 -2.08 -18.54 -4.97
N PHE A 161 -3.05 -18.12 -4.15
CA PHE A 161 -3.05 -18.24 -2.69
C PHE A 161 -1.78 -17.66 -2.07
N SER A 162 -1.44 -16.45 -2.51
CA SER A 162 -0.24 -15.69 -2.16
C SER A 162 -0.55 -14.30 -1.59
N SER A 163 -1.81 -13.87 -1.64
CA SER A 163 -2.29 -12.62 -1.06
C SER A 163 -3.80 -12.71 -0.82
N SER A 164 -4.23 -12.07 0.26
CA SER A 164 -5.62 -12.05 0.71
C SER A 164 -6.02 -10.67 1.18
N LEU A 165 -7.31 -10.39 1.06
CA LEU A 165 -8.00 -9.26 1.67
C LEU A 165 -9.13 -9.81 2.53
N SER A 166 -9.19 -9.40 3.81
CA SER A 166 -10.21 -9.87 4.74
C SER A 166 -10.77 -8.75 5.60
N LEU A 167 -12.08 -8.75 5.82
CA LEU A 167 -12.76 -7.91 6.78
C LEU A 167 -12.77 -8.64 8.13
N GLU A 168 -11.94 -8.17 9.05
CA GLU A 168 -11.65 -8.84 10.32
C GLU A 168 -11.72 -7.84 11.47
N MET A 169 -11.78 -8.36 12.70
CA MET A 169 -11.70 -7.57 13.92
C MET A 169 -10.44 -6.71 13.95
N MET A 170 -10.57 -5.44 14.33
CA MET A 170 -9.44 -4.51 14.32
C MET A 170 -8.44 -4.79 15.46
N PRO A 171 -7.12 -4.85 15.14
CA PRO A 171 -6.07 -4.83 16.15
C PRO A 171 -6.17 -3.57 17.03
N PRO A 172 -5.86 -3.65 18.34
CA PRO A 172 -6.01 -2.51 19.25
C PRO A 172 -5.23 -1.23 18.87
N LEU A 173 -4.15 -1.39 18.08
CA LEU A 173 -3.29 -0.30 17.60
C LEU A 173 -3.92 0.48 16.43
N ILE A 174 -4.93 -0.09 15.76
CA ILE A 174 -5.63 0.53 14.65
C ILE A 174 -6.95 1.07 15.20
N GLN A 175 -6.98 2.39 15.39
CA GLN A 175 -8.13 3.09 15.93
C GLN A 175 -8.49 4.27 15.03
N ASP A 176 -9.75 4.67 15.08
CA ASP A 176 -10.25 5.86 14.41
C ASP A 176 -11.25 6.60 15.30
N GLY A 177 -12.03 7.50 14.72
CA GLY A 177 -12.97 8.34 15.44
C GLY A 177 -14.20 7.59 15.97
N ASP A 178 -14.40 6.32 15.59
CA ASP A 178 -15.49 5.50 16.08
C ASP A 178 -15.10 4.77 17.38
N PRO A 179 -15.69 5.16 18.53
CA PRO A 179 -15.29 4.61 19.83
C PRO A 179 -15.91 3.24 20.11
N ARG A 180 -16.74 2.69 19.21
CA ARG A 180 -17.42 1.42 19.45
C ARG A 180 -16.40 0.29 19.58
N PRO A 181 -16.57 -0.64 20.54
CA PRO A 181 -15.74 -1.83 20.60
C PRO A 181 -16.11 -2.76 19.44
N ASP A 182 -15.24 -3.74 19.20
CA ASP A 182 -15.49 -4.86 18.29
C ASP A 182 -15.77 -4.48 16.83
N LEU A 183 -15.20 -3.35 16.40
CA LEU A 183 -15.28 -2.91 15.02
C LEU A 183 -14.42 -3.80 14.11
N VAL A 184 -14.95 -4.04 12.91
CA VAL A 184 -14.24 -4.76 11.85
C VAL A 184 -13.75 -3.79 10.80
N GLY A 185 -12.55 -4.03 10.30
CA GLY A 185 -11.92 -3.24 9.25
C GLY A 185 -11.21 -4.15 8.25
N TRP A 186 -10.79 -3.57 7.13
CA TRP A 186 -10.15 -4.34 6.07
C TRP A 186 -8.67 -4.54 6.36
N GLN A 187 -8.20 -5.76 6.23
CA GLN A 187 -6.80 -6.13 6.33
C GLN A 187 -6.36 -6.81 5.04
N ALA A 188 -5.15 -6.50 4.61
CA ALA A 188 -4.56 -6.94 3.36
C ALA A 188 -3.16 -7.46 3.62
N TRP A 189 -2.78 -8.55 2.99
CA TRP A 189 -1.40 -9.05 3.10
C TRP A 189 -1.00 -9.84 1.86
N ALA A 190 0.31 -9.89 1.62
CA ALA A 190 0.91 -10.87 0.72
C ALA A 190 1.77 -11.84 1.53
N GLU A 191 1.50 -13.12 1.34
CA GLU A 191 2.21 -14.27 1.90
C GLU A 191 2.64 -15.15 0.72
N PRO A 192 3.76 -14.86 0.04
CA PRO A 192 4.12 -15.53 -1.21
C PRO A 192 4.20 -17.06 -1.09
N VAL A 193 4.62 -17.53 0.08
CA VAL A 193 4.71 -18.94 0.47
C VAL A 193 3.98 -19.12 1.80
N LEU A 194 3.02 -20.03 1.84
CA LEU A 194 2.23 -20.31 3.05
C LEU A 194 3.14 -20.69 4.24
N GLY A 195 2.95 -20.01 5.36
CA GLY A 195 3.73 -20.12 6.59
C GLY A 195 5.02 -19.30 6.61
N ALA A 196 5.37 -18.62 5.51
CA ALA A 196 6.52 -17.71 5.48
C ALA A 196 6.14 -16.32 6.03
N PRO A 197 7.13 -15.48 6.40
CA PRO A 197 6.87 -14.09 6.74
C PRO A 197 6.12 -13.38 5.60
N TYR A 198 5.24 -12.45 5.97
CA TYR A 198 4.56 -11.61 4.99
C TYR A 198 5.57 -10.80 4.18
N LEU A 199 5.27 -10.59 2.90
CA LEU A 199 5.98 -9.63 2.06
C LEU A 199 5.57 -8.21 2.44
N TRP A 200 4.26 -7.97 2.55
CA TRP A 200 3.71 -6.69 3.00
C TRP A 200 2.37 -6.91 3.68
N CYS A 201 1.98 -5.93 4.50
CA CYS A 201 0.67 -5.85 5.12
C CYS A 201 0.11 -4.43 4.95
N ALA A 202 -1.21 -4.34 4.87
CA ALA A 202 -1.94 -3.10 5.02
C ALA A 202 -3.18 -3.31 5.88
N SER A 203 -3.64 -2.24 6.54
CA SER A 203 -4.87 -2.29 7.31
C SER A 203 -5.60 -0.97 7.26
N PHE A 204 -6.92 -1.06 7.19
CA PHE A 204 -7.87 0.03 7.07
C PHE A 204 -8.78 -0.03 8.29
N SER A 205 -8.86 1.07 9.05
CA SER A 205 -9.76 1.18 10.18
C SER A 205 -11.23 1.02 9.74
N ALA A 206 -12.11 0.76 10.70
CA ALA A 206 -13.50 0.39 10.41
C ALA A 206 -14.29 1.49 9.68
N SER A 207 -13.92 2.75 9.90
CA SER A 207 -14.57 3.91 9.28
C SER A 207 -13.99 4.27 7.90
N VAL A 208 -12.99 3.56 7.38
CA VAL A 208 -12.51 3.82 6.01
C VAL A 208 -13.62 3.53 5.00
N PRO A 209 -13.98 4.48 4.12
CA PRO A 209 -14.95 4.24 3.06
C PRO A 209 -14.59 3.02 2.19
N HIS A 210 -15.54 2.10 2.03
CA HIS A 210 -15.31 0.88 1.25
C HIS A 210 -14.92 1.14 -0.21
N GLY A 211 -15.33 2.26 -0.79
CA GLY A 211 -14.88 2.69 -2.11
C GLY A 211 -13.36 2.92 -2.19
N LEU A 212 -12.75 3.46 -1.13
CA LEU A 212 -11.29 3.65 -1.07
C LEU A 212 -10.57 2.31 -0.95
N VAL A 213 -11.05 1.42 -0.08
CA VAL A 213 -10.50 0.06 0.03
C VAL A 213 -10.66 -0.70 -1.30
N ALA A 214 -11.77 -0.52 -2.00
CA ALA A 214 -12.01 -1.13 -3.31
C ALA A 214 -11.06 -0.59 -4.40
N ALA A 215 -10.70 0.70 -4.37
CA ALA A 215 -9.71 1.26 -5.28
C ALA A 215 -8.32 0.62 -5.08
N PHE A 216 -7.87 0.55 -3.82
CA PHE A 216 -6.64 -0.16 -3.46
C PHE A 216 -6.67 -1.63 -3.88
N ALA A 217 -7.76 -2.34 -3.57
CA ALA A 217 -7.93 -3.76 -3.88
C ALA A 217 -7.95 -4.03 -5.40
N SER A 218 -8.66 -3.19 -6.17
CA SER A 218 -8.69 -3.27 -7.64
C SER A 218 -7.32 -3.02 -8.25
N SER A 219 -6.54 -2.09 -7.67
CA SER A 219 -5.18 -1.82 -8.09
C SER A 219 -4.27 -3.02 -7.82
N LEU A 220 -4.25 -3.55 -6.60
CA LEU A 220 -3.47 -4.74 -6.24
C LEU A 220 -3.75 -5.94 -7.15
N ALA A 221 -5.04 -6.20 -7.42
CA ALA A 221 -5.48 -7.30 -8.24
C ALA A 221 -5.36 -7.05 -9.75
N SER A 222 -4.84 -5.90 -10.17
CA SER A 222 -4.65 -5.57 -11.58
C SER A 222 -3.68 -6.55 -12.26
N PRO A 223 -4.02 -7.13 -13.42
CA PRO A 223 -3.14 -8.03 -14.16
C PRO A 223 -2.04 -7.29 -14.93
N VAL A 224 -2.09 -5.94 -14.97
CA VAL A 224 -1.16 -5.11 -15.73
C VAL A 224 0.24 -5.20 -15.09
N PRO A 225 1.26 -5.67 -15.85
CA PRO A 225 2.62 -5.75 -15.33
C PRO A 225 3.15 -4.39 -14.89
N VAL A 226 3.96 -4.40 -13.85
CA VAL A 226 4.54 -3.19 -13.25
C VAL A 226 6.07 -3.19 -13.36
N PRO A 227 6.70 -2.02 -13.53
CA PRO A 227 8.15 -1.93 -13.63
C PRO A 227 8.79 -2.08 -12.25
N ARG A 228 9.88 -2.83 -12.15
CA ARG A 228 10.69 -2.99 -10.94
C ARG A 228 12.17 -3.04 -11.29
N ARG A 229 13.02 -2.39 -10.49
CA ARG A 229 14.49 -2.52 -10.55
C ARG A 229 14.97 -3.74 -9.78
N THR A 230 14.31 -4.05 -8.68
CA THR A 230 14.55 -5.23 -7.86
C THR A 230 13.24 -5.96 -7.61
N VAL A 231 13.29 -7.29 -7.53
CA VAL A 231 12.14 -8.12 -7.23
C VAL A 231 12.32 -8.75 -5.85
N PRO A 232 11.26 -8.89 -5.03
CA PRO A 232 11.37 -9.53 -3.74
C PRO A 232 11.83 -10.98 -3.87
N GLU A 233 12.89 -11.35 -3.16
CA GLU A 233 13.39 -12.74 -3.12
C GLU A 233 12.32 -13.71 -2.58
N SER A 234 11.53 -13.27 -1.61
CA SER A 234 10.43 -14.05 -1.04
C SER A 234 9.33 -14.41 -2.05
N ALA A 235 9.23 -13.68 -3.17
CA ALA A 235 8.26 -13.93 -4.23
C ALA A 235 8.85 -14.70 -5.43
N GLU A 236 10.07 -15.23 -5.30
CA GLU A 236 10.70 -16.06 -6.34
C GLU A 236 9.82 -17.27 -6.71
N GLY A 237 9.72 -17.55 -8.00
CA GLY A 237 8.86 -18.63 -8.52
C GLY A 237 7.35 -18.33 -8.52
N ARG A 238 6.91 -17.24 -7.89
CA ARG A 238 5.52 -16.75 -7.90
C ARG A 238 5.33 -15.50 -8.76
N LEU A 239 6.39 -14.74 -8.98
CA LEU A 239 6.45 -13.64 -9.94
C LEU A 239 6.88 -14.11 -11.34
N THR A 240 6.26 -13.53 -12.36
CA THR A 240 6.61 -13.69 -13.77
C THR A 240 7.22 -12.39 -14.30
N ILE A 241 8.39 -12.47 -14.93
CA ILE A 241 9.03 -11.36 -15.64
C ILE A 241 8.58 -11.42 -17.11
N VAL A 242 7.79 -10.44 -17.53
CA VAL A 242 7.16 -10.37 -18.87
C VAL A 242 8.09 -9.72 -19.90
N ARG A 243 8.95 -8.78 -19.46
CA ARG A 243 9.93 -8.11 -20.33
C ARG A 243 11.12 -7.61 -19.52
N ARG A 244 12.32 -7.70 -20.10
CA ARG A 244 13.54 -7.04 -19.63
C ARG A 244 13.84 -5.90 -20.60
N SER A 245 13.86 -4.67 -20.10
CA SER A 245 14.24 -3.46 -20.86
C SER A 245 15.63 -2.99 -20.48
#